data_AF-A0A367W8T4-F1
#
_entry.id   AF-A0A367W8T4-F1
#
_cell.length_a   1.000
_cell.length_b   1.000
_cell.length_c   1.000
_cell.angle_alpha   90.00
_cell.angle_beta   90.00
_cell.angle_gamma   90.00
#
_symmetry.space_group_name_H-M   'P 1'
#
loop_
_entity.id
_entity.type
_entity.pdbx_description
1 polymer ?
#
loop_
_entity_poly.entity_id
_entity_poly.type
_entity_poly.pdbx_seq_one_letter_code
_entity_poly.pdbx_strand_id
1 'polypeptide(L)'
;MSSNHGISYDALKYALTIKQSYQSGEPLTVTGAAKQQRLLMPEHLLSNDLALMQYDDPLALAVIATRDPESPMALAAAIRMGPHAKCKELITGVFEVVADATKHELVADCAKLLSKNAFSPDAFHLVRTRASNHVVEIREAYRRAMAENLRALLDGKMAAREFVEEFIELASNGNLRIDIYRRLVMKLMRSDAVRPSVKFMLLERLDRFPQMVKLQIVNEVNSAPDTPEYQTLKQELRWIYETKQKQQAPQVPINASKPQPTAAELVARSQIDFGAAAGLHQRNSIIKPAEPTLRRNSNPLTMRSGGFSTRELSSWLN
;
A
#
# COMPACT_ATOMS: atom_id res chain seq x y z
N MET A 1 22.18 -15.40 -20.28
CA MET A 1 23.28 -16.05 -19.51
C MET A 1 22.79 -16.22 -18.07
N SER A 2 22.16 -17.35 -17.78
CA SER A 2 21.60 -17.67 -16.46
C SER A 2 22.71 -18.25 -15.57
N SER A 3 23.38 -17.39 -14.83
CA SER A 3 24.40 -17.80 -13.86
C SER A 3 23.74 -18.66 -12.76
N ASN A 4 24.32 -19.82 -12.45
CA ASN A 4 23.82 -20.85 -11.52
C ASN A 4 23.53 -20.39 -10.06
N HIS A 5 23.71 -19.11 -9.75
CA HIS A 5 23.52 -18.49 -8.44
C HIS A 5 22.05 -18.30 -8.05
N GLY A 6 21.11 -18.49 -8.99
CA GLY A 6 19.67 -18.36 -8.71
C GLY A 6 19.14 -16.94 -8.67
N ILE A 7 19.93 -15.95 -9.11
CA ILE A 7 19.52 -14.55 -9.24
C ILE A 7 19.72 -14.14 -10.70
N SER A 8 18.65 -13.72 -11.37
CA SER A 8 18.68 -13.23 -12.76
C SER A 8 18.85 -11.71 -12.81
N TYR A 9 19.40 -11.18 -13.92
CA TYR A 9 19.41 -9.73 -14.16
C TYR A 9 17.99 -9.15 -14.23
N ASP A 10 17.06 -9.89 -14.84
CA ASP A 10 15.66 -9.51 -14.92
C ASP A 10 15.00 -9.45 -13.54
N ALA A 11 15.41 -10.35 -12.64
CA ALA A 11 14.96 -10.36 -11.25
C ALA A 11 15.43 -9.13 -10.47
N LEU A 12 16.67 -8.70 -10.68
CA LEU A 12 17.21 -7.49 -10.06
C LEU A 12 16.49 -6.23 -10.54
N LYS A 13 16.23 -6.13 -11.84
CA LYS A 13 15.42 -5.04 -12.41
C LYS A 13 14.03 -5.01 -11.79
N TYR A 14 13.40 -6.18 -11.63
CA TYR A 14 12.07 -6.29 -11.05
C TYR A 14 12.03 -5.92 -9.56
N ALA A 15 13.02 -6.37 -8.78
CA ALA A 15 13.17 -6.02 -7.37
C ALA A 15 13.31 -4.49 -7.17
N LEU A 16 14.01 -3.80 -8.08
CA LEU A 16 14.09 -2.34 -8.09
C LEU A 16 12.75 -1.67 -8.41
N THR A 17 11.96 -2.23 -9.33
CA THR A 17 10.60 -1.75 -9.62
C THR A 17 9.66 -1.91 -8.41
N ILE A 18 9.74 -3.03 -7.69
CA ILE A 18 8.98 -3.23 -6.43
C ILE A 18 9.37 -2.15 -5.41
N LYS A 19 10.67 -1.90 -5.24
CA LYS A 19 11.16 -0.86 -4.33
C LYS A 19 10.60 0.53 -4.70
N GLN A 20 10.59 0.87 -5.99
CA GLN A 20 10.01 2.12 -6.47
C GLN A 20 8.50 2.20 -6.23
N SER A 21 7.78 1.08 -6.41
CA SER A 21 6.33 1.02 -6.17
C SER A 21 5.99 1.30 -4.70
N TYR A 22 6.77 0.75 -3.75
CA TYR A 22 6.60 1.08 -2.34
C TYR A 22 6.96 2.54 -2.01
N GLN A 23 7.94 3.13 -2.70
CA GLN A 23 8.28 4.55 -2.54
C GLN A 23 7.19 5.48 -3.08
N SER A 24 6.50 5.10 -4.16
CA SER A 24 5.38 5.86 -4.73
C SER A 24 4.04 5.58 -4.03
N GLY A 25 3.98 4.59 -3.12
CA GLY A 25 2.75 4.15 -2.48
C GLY A 25 1.80 3.40 -3.43
N GLU A 26 2.31 2.91 -4.56
CA GLU A 26 1.53 2.09 -5.48
C GLU A 26 1.44 0.65 -4.97
N PRO A 27 0.23 0.08 -4.90
CA PRO A 27 0.08 -1.28 -4.41
C PRO A 27 0.59 -2.27 -5.45
N LEU A 28 1.22 -3.34 -4.97
CA LEU A 28 1.67 -4.42 -5.83
C LEU A 28 0.48 -5.14 -6.46
N THR A 29 0.63 -5.53 -7.73
CA THR A 29 -0.42 -6.25 -8.47
C THR A 29 0.08 -7.53 -9.09
N VAL A 30 -0.79 -8.53 -9.20
CA VAL A 30 -0.56 -9.82 -9.86
C VAL A 30 -1.53 -9.96 -11.03
N THR A 31 -1.07 -10.51 -12.14
CA THR A 31 -1.93 -10.92 -13.25
C THR A 31 -2.63 -12.23 -12.92
N GLY A 32 -3.95 -12.18 -12.72
CA GLY A 32 -4.76 -13.38 -12.50
C GLY A 32 -5.06 -14.16 -13.79
N ALA A 33 -5.74 -15.30 -13.66
CA ALA A 33 -6.11 -16.21 -14.76
C ALA A 33 -6.86 -15.55 -15.93
N ALA A 34 -7.54 -14.42 -15.70
CA ALA A 34 -8.26 -13.67 -16.73
C ALA A 34 -7.47 -12.49 -17.33
N LYS A 35 -6.13 -12.45 -17.17
CA LYS A 35 -5.25 -11.29 -17.50
C LYS A 35 -5.67 -9.97 -16.82
N GLN A 36 -6.53 -10.04 -15.82
CA GLN A 36 -6.90 -8.90 -14.99
C GLN A 36 -5.82 -8.69 -13.93
N GLN A 37 -5.32 -7.47 -13.82
CA GLN A 37 -4.49 -7.07 -12.69
C GLN A 37 -5.33 -7.07 -11.42
N ARG A 38 -4.86 -7.80 -10.41
CA ARG A 38 -5.46 -7.86 -9.06
C ARG A 38 -4.41 -7.40 -8.07
N LEU A 39 -4.81 -6.91 -6.92
CA LEU A 39 -3.87 -6.61 -5.84
C LEU A 39 -3.14 -7.90 -5.41
N LEU A 40 -1.82 -7.80 -5.21
CA LEU A 40 -1.07 -8.83 -4.51
C LEU A 40 -1.53 -8.84 -3.05
N MET A 41 -1.74 -10.03 -2.50
CA MET A 41 -2.29 -10.22 -1.17
C MET A 41 -1.38 -11.22 -0.42
N PRO A 42 -1.28 -11.14 0.92
CA PRO A 42 -0.48 -12.09 1.69
C PRO A 42 -0.86 -13.56 1.42
N GLU A 43 -2.13 -13.87 1.18
CA GLU A 43 -2.57 -15.23 0.89
C GLU A 43 -2.04 -15.77 -0.43
N HIS A 44 -1.83 -14.90 -1.43
CA HIS A 44 -1.22 -15.29 -2.68
C HIS A 44 0.20 -15.80 -2.44
N LEU A 45 0.97 -15.12 -1.56
CA LEU A 45 2.32 -15.51 -1.20
C LEU A 45 2.36 -16.78 -0.33
N LEU A 46 1.42 -16.94 0.60
CA LEU A 46 1.32 -18.14 1.44
C LEU A 46 0.88 -19.40 0.66
N SER A 47 0.22 -19.22 -0.49
CA SER A 47 -0.26 -20.31 -1.34
C SER A 47 0.84 -20.78 -2.29
N ASN A 48 1.44 -21.95 -2.01
CA ASN A 48 2.52 -22.50 -2.85
C ASN A 48 2.04 -22.92 -4.26
N ASP A 49 0.75 -23.19 -4.42
CA ASP A 49 0.17 -23.71 -5.68
C ASP A 49 -0.05 -22.62 -6.74
N LEU A 50 0.15 -21.36 -6.36
CA LEU A 50 -0.07 -20.21 -7.23
C LEU A 50 1.27 -19.79 -7.84
N ALA A 51 1.39 -19.87 -9.16
CA ALA A 51 2.54 -19.32 -9.88
C ALA A 51 2.43 -17.78 -9.90
N LEU A 52 3.33 -17.10 -9.19
CA LEU A 52 3.35 -15.64 -9.10
C LEU A 52 4.38 -15.01 -10.05
N MET A 53 4.93 -15.80 -10.96
CA MET A 53 5.83 -15.36 -12.03
C MET A 53 7.05 -14.63 -11.44
N GLN A 54 7.17 -13.31 -11.67
CA GLN A 54 8.34 -12.55 -11.22
C GLN A 54 8.39 -12.37 -9.68
N TYR A 55 7.27 -12.52 -8.97
CA TYR A 55 7.26 -12.47 -7.51
C TYR A 55 7.79 -13.74 -6.85
N ASP A 56 7.99 -14.84 -7.59
CA ASP A 56 8.63 -16.06 -7.06
C ASP A 56 10.16 -15.94 -7.00
N ASP A 57 10.71 -14.83 -7.52
CA ASP A 57 12.14 -14.61 -7.44
C ASP A 57 12.57 -14.28 -5.99
N PRO A 58 13.63 -14.93 -5.46
CA PRO A 58 14.10 -14.72 -4.10
C PRO A 58 14.44 -13.26 -3.78
N LEU A 59 14.96 -12.49 -4.75
CA LEU A 59 15.32 -11.09 -4.53
C LEU A 59 14.07 -10.19 -4.49
N ALA A 60 13.06 -10.50 -5.31
CA ALA A 60 11.77 -9.82 -5.24
C ALA A 60 11.10 -10.06 -3.87
N LEU A 61 11.09 -11.32 -3.40
CA LEU A 61 10.58 -11.69 -2.08
C LEU A 61 11.36 -11.04 -0.94
N ALA A 62 12.68 -10.94 -1.05
CA ALA A 62 13.52 -10.25 -0.06
C ALA A 62 13.20 -8.75 0.03
N VAL A 63 12.97 -8.09 -1.10
CA VAL A 63 12.55 -6.67 -1.11
C VAL A 63 11.18 -6.51 -0.45
N ILE A 64 10.22 -7.39 -0.74
CA ILE A 64 8.90 -7.35 -0.09
C ILE A 64 9.04 -7.59 1.42
N ALA A 65 9.78 -8.62 1.84
CA ALA A 65 9.97 -8.96 3.25
C ALA A 65 10.65 -7.85 4.08
N THR A 66 11.46 -7.01 3.45
CA THR A 66 12.20 -5.92 4.12
C THR A 66 11.53 -4.56 4.04
N ARG A 67 10.84 -4.26 2.93
CA ARG A 67 10.34 -2.92 2.62
C ARG A 67 8.83 -2.77 2.69
N ASP A 68 8.08 -3.87 2.69
CA ASP A 68 6.62 -3.77 2.70
C ASP A 68 6.13 -2.97 3.92
N PRO A 69 5.18 -2.04 3.74
CA PRO A 69 4.63 -1.24 4.83
C PRO A 69 4.13 -2.10 6.00
N GLU A 70 3.65 -3.30 5.72
CA GLU A 70 2.81 -4.11 6.58
C GLU A 70 3.41 -5.47 6.93
N SER A 71 3.32 -5.83 8.20
CA SER A 71 3.80 -7.11 8.75
C SER A 71 3.28 -8.35 7.99
N PRO A 72 1.99 -8.50 7.67
CA PRO A 72 1.46 -9.74 7.08
C PRO A 72 2.00 -10.03 5.69
N MET A 73 2.19 -9.01 4.84
CA MET A 73 2.74 -9.20 3.50
C MET A 73 4.24 -9.53 3.57
N ALA A 74 4.99 -8.79 4.40
CA ALA A 74 6.40 -9.05 4.62
C ALA A 74 6.66 -10.47 5.16
N LEU A 75 5.84 -10.92 6.11
CA LEU A 75 5.90 -12.26 6.69
C LEU A 75 5.59 -13.35 5.64
N ALA A 76 4.55 -13.14 4.83
CA ALA A 76 4.20 -14.07 3.77
C ALA A 76 5.31 -14.20 2.71
N ALA A 77 5.97 -13.09 2.36
CA ALA A 77 7.10 -13.08 1.45
C ALA A 77 8.31 -13.85 2.01
N ALA A 78 8.64 -13.63 3.28
CA ALA A 78 9.70 -14.36 3.96
C ALA A 78 9.43 -15.89 3.95
N ILE A 79 8.21 -16.30 4.26
CA ILE A 79 7.84 -17.73 4.27
C ILE A 79 7.95 -18.34 2.87
N ARG A 80 7.49 -17.62 1.84
CA ARG A 80 7.57 -18.08 0.45
C ARG A 80 9.01 -18.22 -0.04
N MET A 81 9.92 -17.38 0.45
CA MET A 81 11.35 -17.45 0.12
C MET A 81 12.07 -18.64 0.77
N GLY A 82 11.62 -19.11 1.93
CA GLY A 82 12.35 -20.11 2.70
C GLY A 82 12.63 -21.44 1.97
N PRO A 83 11.71 -22.04 1.18
CA PRO A 83 12.03 -23.23 0.38
C PRO A 83 13.18 -23.01 -0.61
N HIS A 84 13.33 -21.78 -1.14
CA HIS A 84 14.45 -21.42 -2.02
C HIS A 84 15.76 -21.26 -1.25
N ALA A 85 15.70 -20.76 -0.01
CA ALA A 85 16.87 -20.64 0.87
C ALA A 85 17.48 -22.02 1.16
N LYS A 86 16.66 -23.04 1.46
CA LYS A 86 17.13 -24.41 1.70
C LYS A 86 17.99 -24.98 0.55
N CYS A 87 17.73 -24.56 -0.68
CA CYS A 87 18.35 -25.16 -1.87
C CYS A 87 19.64 -24.45 -2.33
N LYS A 88 19.90 -23.19 -1.90
CA LYS A 88 21.05 -22.40 -2.39
C LYS A 88 21.65 -21.55 -1.27
N GLU A 89 22.96 -21.66 -1.11
CA GLU A 89 23.73 -20.94 -0.08
C GLU A 89 23.61 -19.42 -0.20
N LEU A 90 23.67 -18.88 -1.43
CA LEU A 90 23.48 -17.45 -1.67
C LEU A 90 22.09 -16.96 -1.21
N ILE A 91 21.04 -17.75 -1.45
CA ILE A 91 19.68 -17.40 -1.02
C ILE A 91 19.55 -17.51 0.50
N THR A 92 20.24 -18.46 1.13
CA THR A 92 20.34 -18.53 2.60
C THR A 92 20.96 -17.24 3.16
N GLY A 93 22.07 -16.76 2.59
CA GLY A 93 22.66 -15.49 2.99
C GLY A 93 21.73 -14.29 2.78
N VAL A 94 21.00 -14.24 1.67
CA VAL A 94 19.96 -13.21 1.43
C VAL A 94 18.86 -13.29 2.50
N PHE A 95 18.45 -14.50 2.88
CA PHE A 95 17.43 -14.73 3.90
C PHE A 95 17.87 -14.26 5.28
N GLU A 96 19.14 -14.47 5.65
CA GLU A 96 19.72 -13.94 6.88
C GLU A 96 19.76 -12.41 6.88
N VAL A 97 20.15 -11.79 5.75
CA VAL A 97 20.10 -10.33 5.59
C VAL A 97 18.68 -9.79 5.75
N VAL A 98 17.66 -10.51 5.25
CA VAL A 98 16.26 -10.12 5.44
C VAL A 98 15.88 -10.14 6.93
N ALA A 99 16.38 -11.09 7.71
CA ALA A 99 16.11 -11.18 9.14
C ALA A 99 16.67 -9.97 9.92
N ASP A 100 17.78 -9.39 9.45
CA ASP A 100 18.41 -8.23 10.07
C ASP A 100 17.93 -6.89 9.50
N ALA A 101 17.52 -6.86 8.23
CA ALA A 101 17.14 -5.64 7.52
C ALA A 101 15.62 -5.34 7.56
N THR A 102 14.78 -6.32 7.94
CA THR A 102 13.34 -6.10 8.04
C THR A 102 13.01 -5.14 9.19
N LYS A 103 12.00 -4.30 8.97
CA LYS A 103 11.49 -3.37 9.99
C LYS A 103 10.50 -4.01 10.96
N HIS A 104 10.03 -5.22 10.66
CA HIS A 104 8.99 -5.91 11.42
C HIS A 104 9.60 -6.98 12.32
N GLU A 105 9.47 -6.82 13.63
CA GLU A 105 10.04 -7.75 14.63
C GLU A 105 9.57 -9.20 14.41
N LEU A 106 8.27 -9.39 14.12
CA LEU A 106 7.70 -10.72 13.84
C LEU A 106 8.35 -11.41 12.64
N VAL A 107 8.71 -10.64 11.61
CA VAL A 107 9.37 -11.18 10.41
C VAL A 107 10.80 -11.59 10.74
N ALA A 108 11.52 -10.76 11.50
CA ALA A 108 12.87 -11.07 11.98
C ALA A 108 12.90 -12.35 12.83
N ASP A 109 11.96 -12.49 13.77
CA ASP A 109 11.86 -13.66 14.64
C ASP A 109 11.51 -14.94 13.85
N CYS A 110 10.58 -14.83 12.89
CA CYS A 110 10.23 -15.96 12.03
C CYS A 110 11.40 -16.38 11.12
N ALA A 111 12.13 -15.42 10.55
CA ALA A 111 13.30 -15.70 9.74
C ALA A 111 14.41 -16.37 10.58
N LYS A 112 14.71 -15.82 11.77
CA LYS A 112 15.68 -16.44 12.70
C LYS A 112 15.27 -17.85 13.11
N LEU A 113 13.98 -18.09 13.36
CA LEU A 113 13.48 -19.43 13.67
C LEU A 113 13.70 -20.40 12.50
N LEU A 114 13.38 -19.99 11.27
CA LEU A 114 13.56 -20.83 10.09
C LEU A 114 15.04 -21.14 9.82
N SER A 115 15.92 -20.14 9.92
CA SER A 115 17.37 -20.33 9.76
C SER A 115 17.95 -21.25 10.84
N LYS A 116 17.60 -21.04 12.12
CA LYS A 116 18.09 -21.87 13.24
C LYS A 116 17.66 -23.34 13.13
N ASN A 117 16.50 -23.60 12.54
CA ASN A 117 15.97 -24.95 12.33
C ASN A 117 16.33 -25.54 10.97
N ALA A 118 17.34 -24.98 10.27
CA ALA A 118 17.81 -25.42 8.96
C ALA A 118 16.68 -25.64 7.95
N PHE A 119 15.65 -24.78 8.00
CA PHE A 119 14.50 -24.84 7.08
C PHE A 119 13.77 -26.21 7.13
N SER A 120 13.60 -26.77 8.34
CA SER A 120 12.85 -28.02 8.53
C SER A 120 11.36 -27.86 8.15
N PRO A 121 10.72 -28.92 7.59
CA PRO A 121 9.30 -28.86 7.22
C PRO A 121 8.39 -28.46 8.38
N ASP A 122 8.66 -28.96 9.59
CA ASP A 122 7.86 -28.67 10.78
C ASP A 122 7.95 -27.19 11.18
N ALA A 123 9.15 -26.60 11.11
CA ALA A 123 9.34 -25.17 11.35
C ALA A 123 8.58 -24.33 10.30
N PHE A 124 8.59 -24.74 9.03
CA PHE A 124 7.79 -24.09 7.99
C PHE A 124 6.30 -24.17 8.25
N HIS A 125 5.79 -25.35 8.62
CA HIS A 125 4.37 -25.52 8.93
C HIS A 125 3.96 -24.63 10.10
N LEU A 126 4.75 -24.61 11.18
CA LEU A 126 4.50 -23.76 12.34
C LEU A 126 4.45 -22.27 11.97
N VAL A 127 5.47 -21.78 11.25
CA VAL A 127 5.56 -20.36 10.86
C VAL A 127 4.45 -20.00 9.86
N ARG A 128 4.14 -20.88 8.90
CA ARG A 128 3.04 -20.69 7.94
C ARG A 128 1.70 -20.57 8.67
N THR A 129 1.39 -21.47 9.61
CA THR A 129 0.14 -21.41 10.38
C THR A 129 0.03 -20.11 11.18
N ARG A 130 1.12 -19.69 11.85
CA ARG A 130 1.15 -18.40 12.58
C ARG A 130 0.94 -17.22 11.66
N ALA A 131 1.57 -17.21 10.48
CA ALA A 131 1.39 -16.15 9.51
C ALA A 131 -0.04 -16.10 8.96
N SER A 132 -0.64 -17.24 8.65
CA SER A 132 -2.05 -17.31 8.23
C SER A 132 -2.99 -16.74 9.29
N ASN A 133 -2.80 -17.10 10.56
CA ASN A 133 -3.61 -16.56 11.65
C ASN A 133 -3.40 -15.05 11.81
N HIS A 134 -2.15 -14.59 11.76
CA HIS A 134 -1.81 -13.18 11.86
C HIS A 134 -2.44 -12.33 10.74
N VAL A 135 -2.46 -12.86 9.51
CA VAL A 135 -3.14 -12.20 8.37
C VAL A 135 -4.64 -12.04 8.64
N VAL A 136 -5.29 -13.06 9.21
CA VAL A 136 -6.72 -13.01 9.55
C VAL A 136 -6.98 -11.98 10.66
N GLU A 137 -6.21 -12.03 11.74
CA GLU A 137 -6.31 -11.12 12.88
C GLU A 137 -6.17 -9.65 12.45
N ILE A 138 -5.14 -9.35 11.66
CA ILE A 138 -4.89 -8.01 11.16
C ILE A 138 -6.04 -7.53 10.26
N ARG A 139 -6.56 -8.39 9.38
CA ARG A 139 -7.72 -8.04 8.54
C ARG A 139 -8.97 -7.74 9.34
N GLU A 140 -9.21 -8.49 10.41
CA GLU A 140 -10.32 -8.21 11.32
C GLU A 140 -10.12 -6.89 12.06
N ALA A 141 -8.91 -6.58 12.50
CA ALA A 141 -8.58 -5.29 13.11
C ALA A 141 -8.83 -4.13 12.14
N TYR A 142 -8.34 -4.21 10.89
CA TYR A 142 -8.60 -3.18 9.88
C TYR A 142 -10.09 -3.02 9.55
N ARG A 143 -10.82 -4.14 9.43
CA ARG A 143 -12.27 -4.10 9.18
C ARG A 143 -13.00 -3.41 10.33
N ARG A 144 -12.63 -3.72 11.58
CA ARG A 144 -13.20 -3.08 12.78
C ARG A 144 -12.90 -1.58 12.81
N ALA A 145 -11.64 -1.19 12.61
CA ALA A 145 -11.24 0.22 12.56
C ALA A 145 -11.99 0.99 11.47
N MET A 146 -12.13 0.42 10.27
CA MET A 146 -12.87 1.05 9.18
C MET A 146 -14.37 1.22 9.51
N ALA A 147 -14.98 0.23 10.15
CA ALA A 147 -16.37 0.32 10.60
C ALA A 147 -16.57 1.40 11.68
N GLU A 148 -15.61 1.50 12.61
CA GLU A 148 -15.60 2.48 13.68
C GLU A 148 -15.42 3.90 13.14
N ASN A 149 -14.47 4.11 12.22
CA ASN A 149 -14.24 5.39 11.56
C ASN A 149 -15.46 5.85 10.77
N LEU A 150 -16.10 4.94 10.02
CA LEU A 150 -17.32 5.25 9.29
C LEU A 150 -18.45 5.65 10.25
N ARG A 151 -18.62 4.94 11.37
CA ARG A 151 -19.60 5.31 12.40
C ARG A 151 -19.27 6.67 13.02
N ALA A 152 -18.02 6.91 13.35
CA ALA A 152 -17.58 8.17 13.96
C ALA A 152 -17.78 9.35 13.01
N LEU A 153 -17.55 9.18 11.70
CA LEU A 153 -17.85 10.18 10.67
C LEU A 153 -19.35 10.52 10.65
N LEU A 154 -20.20 9.49 10.62
CA LEU A 154 -21.65 9.65 10.51
C LEU A 154 -22.26 10.27 11.79
N ASP A 155 -21.72 9.91 12.95
CA ASP A 155 -22.05 10.51 14.25
C ASP A 155 -21.51 11.95 14.40
N GLY A 156 -20.68 12.43 13.46
CA GLY A 156 -20.02 13.74 13.53
C GLY A 156 -18.91 13.83 14.58
N LYS A 157 -18.43 12.69 15.09
CA LYS A 157 -17.34 12.58 16.08
C LYS A 157 -15.94 12.61 15.45
N MET A 158 -15.85 12.32 14.15
CA MET A 158 -14.60 12.32 13.37
C MET A 158 -14.66 13.41 12.29
N ALA A 159 -13.57 14.13 12.09
CA ALA A 159 -13.50 15.15 11.05
C ALA A 159 -13.41 14.52 9.65
N ALA A 160 -13.99 15.17 8.64
CA ALA A 160 -13.99 14.66 7.25
C ALA A 160 -12.58 14.40 6.70
N ARG A 161 -11.63 15.32 6.99
CA ARG A 161 -10.24 15.20 6.52
C ARG A 161 -9.53 14.01 7.15
N GLU A 162 -9.68 13.86 8.46
CA GLU A 162 -9.11 12.74 9.23
C GLU A 162 -9.67 11.42 8.71
N PHE A 163 -10.99 11.34 8.51
CA PHE A 163 -11.65 10.17 7.95
C PHE A 163 -11.08 9.79 6.58
N VAL A 164 -10.91 10.74 5.67
CA VAL A 164 -10.42 10.44 4.32
C VAL A 164 -8.98 9.93 4.33
N GLU A 165 -8.09 10.52 5.11
CA GLU A 165 -6.71 10.02 5.23
C GLU A 165 -6.67 8.62 5.83
N GLU A 166 -7.35 8.40 6.96
CA GLU A 166 -7.40 7.09 7.60
C GLU A 166 -8.09 6.04 6.72
N PHE A 167 -9.15 6.41 6.00
CA PHE A 167 -9.84 5.48 5.10
C PHE A 167 -8.92 5.01 3.97
N ILE A 168 -8.18 5.93 3.33
CA ILE A 168 -7.22 5.59 2.27
C ILE A 168 -6.09 4.73 2.83
N GLU A 169 -5.57 5.08 4.01
CA GLU A 169 -4.50 4.34 4.67
C GLU A 169 -4.95 2.93 5.06
N LEU A 170 -6.07 2.78 5.78
CA LEU A 170 -6.60 1.48 6.20
C LEU A 170 -6.98 0.60 5.00
N ALA A 171 -7.50 1.18 3.91
CA ALA A 171 -7.83 0.43 2.71
C ALA A 171 -6.57 -0.06 1.95
N SER A 172 -5.51 0.76 1.94
CA SER A 172 -4.26 0.43 1.25
C SER A 172 -3.40 -0.53 2.07
N ASN A 173 -3.19 -0.24 3.34
CA ASN A 173 -2.36 -1.01 4.27
C ASN A 173 -3.08 -2.28 4.75
N GLY A 174 -4.40 -2.22 4.93
CA GLY A 174 -5.17 -3.40 5.31
C GLY A 174 -5.22 -4.50 4.27
N ASN A 175 -4.58 -4.28 3.10
CA ASN A 175 -4.68 -5.13 1.92
C ASN A 175 -6.15 -5.50 1.72
N LEU A 176 -7.02 -4.49 1.67
CA LEU A 176 -8.43 -4.73 1.43
C LEU A 176 -8.57 -5.26 0.01
N ARG A 177 -9.39 -6.29 -0.18
CA ARG A 177 -9.64 -6.79 -1.53
C ARG A 177 -10.21 -5.67 -2.39
N ILE A 178 -9.69 -5.55 -3.61
CA ILE A 178 -9.96 -4.43 -4.51
C ILE A 178 -11.46 -4.24 -4.81
N ASP A 179 -12.22 -5.33 -4.83
CA ASP A 179 -13.67 -5.35 -5.03
C ASP A 179 -14.42 -4.77 -3.83
N ILE A 180 -13.97 -5.05 -2.61
CA ILE A 180 -14.51 -4.47 -1.37
C ILE A 180 -14.13 -2.99 -1.31
N TYR A 181 -12.86 -2.65 -1.58
CA TYR A 181 -12.41 -1.27 -1.60
C TYR A 181 -13.21 -0.43 -2.60
N ARG A 182 -13.34 -0.91 -3.84
CA ARG A 182 -14.21 -0.31 -4.86
C ARG A 182 -15.62 -0.11 -4.32
N ARG A 183 -16.25 -1.16 -3.81
CA ARG A 183 -17.64 -1.13 -3.34
C ARG A 183 -17.83 -0.08 -2.26
N LEU A 184 -16.92 0.01 -1.31
CA LEU A 184 -16.94 0.99 -0.24
C LEU A 184 -16.85 2.41 -0.76
N VAL A 185 -15.89 2.69 -1.64
CA VAL A 185 -15.74 4.02 -2.24
C VAL A 185 -16.99 4.41 -3.01
N MET A 186 -17.56 3.49 -3.81
CA MET A 186 -18.81 3.77 -4.54
C MET A 186 -19.98 4.02 -3.58
N LYS A 187 -20.09 3.25 -2.49
CA LYS A 187 -21.12 3.47 -1.45
C LYS A 187 -20.94 4.84 -0.78
N LEU A 188 -19.71 5.25 -0.47
CA LEU A 188 -19.40 6.56 0.10
C LEU A 188 -19.78 7.70 -0.86
N MET A 189 -19.45 7.56 -2.15
CA MET A 189 -19.75 8.58 -3.16
C MET A 189 -21.26 8.71 -3.44
N ARG A 190 -22.01 7.60 -3.39
CA ARG A 190 -23.46 7.57 -3.67
C ARG A 190 -24.34 7.84 -2.45
N SER A 191 -23.83 7.72 -1.24
CA SER A 191 -24.64 7.84 -0.04
C SER A 191 -25.04 9.30 0.21
N ASP A 192 -26.34 9.54 0.42
CA ASP A 192 -26.88 10.86 0.80
C ASP A 192 -26.54 11.23 2.26
N ALA A 193 -26.21 10.24 3.09
CA ALA A 193 -25.82 10.46 4.48
C ALA A 193 -24.37 10.92 4.63
N VAL A 194 -23.55 10.69 3.60
CA VAL A 194 -22.17 11.17 3.56
C VAL A 194 -22.19 12.60 3.03
N ARG A 195 -21.70 13.54 3.85
CA ARG A 195 -21.68 14.96 3.49
C ARG A 195 -20.87 15.20 2.21
N PRO A 196 -21.27 16.14 1.33
CA PRO A 196 -20.53 16.45 0.10
C PRO A 196 -19.06 16.79 0.35
N SER A 197 -18.72 17.45 1.47
CA SER A 197 -17.34 17.76 1.86
C SER A 197 -16.42 16.54 1.90
N VAL A 198 -16.92 15.38 2.34
CA VAL A 198 -16.15 14.13 2.37
C VAL A 198 -15.91 13.62 0.95
N LYS A 199 -16.93 13.70 0.08
CA LYS A 199 -16.83 13.31 -1.33
C LYS A 199 -15.81 14.19 -2.07
N PHE A 200 -15.81 15.49 -1.82
CA PHE A 200 -14.81 16.42 -2.35
C PHE A 200 -13.39 16.05 -1.90
N MET A 201 -13.19 15.82 -0.60
CA MET A 201 -11.88 15.42 -0.07
C MET A 201 -11.39 14.08 -0.65
N LEU A 202 -12.29 13.13 -0.91
CA LEU A 202 -11.95 11.89 -1.63
C LEU A 202 -11.47 12.17 -3.06
N LEU A 203 -12.11 13.10 -3.77
CA LEU A 203 -11.71 13.50 -5.12
C LEU A 203 -10.35 14.21 -5.13
N GLU A 204 -10.10 15.10 -4.17
CA GLU A 204 -8.80 15.78 -4.01
C GLU A 204 -7.64 14.78 -3.84
N ARG A 205 -7.90 13.66 -3.15
CA ARG A 205 -6.92 12.59 -2.91
C ARG A 205 -6.93 11.48 -3.97
N LEU A 206 -7.50 11.72 -5.16
CA LEU A 206 -7.59 10.73 -6.23
C LEU A 206 -6.25 10.07 -6.57
N ASP A 207 -5.13 10.77 -6.48
CA ASP A 207 -3.80 10.21 -6.75
C ASP A 207 -3.39 9.08 -5.80
N ARG A 208 -3.91 9.06 -4.57
CA ARG A 208 -3.58 8.04 -3.56
C ARG A 208 -4.39 6.74 -3.71
N PHE A 209 -5.43 6.73 -4.54
CA PHE A 209 -6.19 5.51 -4.81
C PHE A 209 -5.44 4.58 -5.76
N PRO A 210 -5.69 3.26 -5.74
CA PRO A 210 -5.22 2.38 -6.80
C PRO A 210 -5.84 2.77 -8.15
N GLN A 211 -5.10 2.66 -9.25
CA GLN A 211 -5.55 3.11 -10.59
C GLN A 211 -6.92 2.56 -11.00
N MET A 212 -7.20 1.29 -10.68
CA MET A 212 -8.50 0.68 -10.97
C MET A 212 -9.67 1.36 -10.23
N VAL A 213 -9.44 1.80 -8.99
CA VAL A 213 -10.43 2.52 -8.19
C VAL A 213 -10.57 3.95 -8.71
N LYS A 214 -9.47 4.62 -9.07
CA LYS A 214 -9.49 5.96 -9.69
C LYS A 214 -10.41 6.02 -10.90
N LEU A 215 -10.21 5.09 -11.86
CA LEU A 215 -11.01 5.04 -13.08
C LEU A 215 -12.50 4.85 -12.80
N GLN A 216 -12.83 4.08 -11.77
CA GLN A 216 -14.23 3.85 -11.39
C GLN A 216 -14.84 5.06 -10.69
N ILE A 217 -14.10 5.75 -9.82
CA ILE A 217 -14.56 7.02 -9.24
C ILE A 217 -14.85 8.03 -10.35
N VAL A 218 -13.93 8.17 -11.30
CA VAL A 218 -14.08 9.08 -12.45
C VAL A 218 -15.31 8.71 -13.28
N ASN A 219 -15.47 7.44 -13.63
CA ASN A 219 -16.62 6.96 -14.39
C ASN A 219 -17.93 7.18 -13.62
N GLU A 220 -17.94 6.88 -12.32
CA GLU A 220 -19.10 7.06 -11.45
C GLU A 220 -19.55 8.52 -11.41
N VAL A 221 -18.62 9.45 -11.16
CA VAL A 221 -18.92 10.89 -11.12
C VAL A 221 -19.41 11.40 -12.48
N ASN A 222 -18.81 10.95 -13.58
CA ASN A 222 -19.20 11.38 -14.92
C ASN A 222 -20.55 10.80 -15.37
N SER A 223 -20.85 9.55 -15.04
CA SER A 223 -22.10 8.87 -15.38
C SER A 223 -23.26 9.17 -14.41
N ALA A 224 -22.99 9.84 -13.28
CA ALA A 224 -24.01 10.18 -12.31
C ALA A 224 -25.04 11.19 -12.87
N PRO A 225 -26.29 11.16 -12.38
CA PRO A 225 -27.33 12.11 -12.78
C PRO A 225 -26.92 13.56 -12.50
N ASP A 226 -27.39 14.49 -13.32
CA ASP A 226 -27.09 15.92 -13.21
C ASP A 226 -27.84 16.62 -12.08
N THR A 227 -27.75 16.07 -10.88
CA THR A 227 -28.14 16.75 -9.64
C THR A 227 -27.15 17.88 -9.32
N PRO A 228 -27.55 18.94 -8.58
CA PRO A 228 -26.63 20.01 -8.20
C PRO A 228 -25.34 19.52 -7.54
N GLU A 229 -25.43 18.51 -6.66
CA GLU A 229 -24.26 17.91 -6.00
C GLU A 229 -23.29 17.26 -6.99
N TYR A 230 -23.79 16.40 -7.88
CA TYR A 230 -22.95 15.74 -8.88
C TYR A 230 -22.41 16.71 -9.93
N GLN A 231 -23.13 17.79 -10.25
CA GLN A 231 -22.61 18.85 -11.11
C GLN A 231 -21.38 19.52 -10.48
N THR A 232 -21.42 19.82 -9.18
CA THR A 232 -20.26 20.35 -8.46
C THR A 232 -19.11 19.33 -8.44
N LEU A 233 -19.39 18.04 -8.16
CA LEU A 233 -18.35 16.99 -8.20
C LEU A 233 -17.71 16.85 -9.59
N LYS A 234 -18.50 16.94 -10.68
CA LYS A 234 -17.98 16.93 -12.06
C LYS A 234 -17.09 18.15 -12.35
N GLN A 235 -17.45 19.33 -11.85
CA GLN A 235 -16.63 20.54 -12.00
C GLN A 235 -15.31 20.42 -11.25
N GLU A 236 -15.34 19.97 -9.99
CA GLU A 236 -14.13 19.74 -9.18
C GLU A 236 -13.20 18.71 -9.84
N LEU A 237 -13.76 17.63 -10.38
CA LEU A 237 -12.97 16.63 -11.09
C LEU A 237 -12.25 17.24 -12.31
N ARG A 238 -12.95 18.04 -13.12
CA ARG A 238 -12.34 18.77 -14.25
C ARG A 238 -11.24 19.70 -13.77
N TRP A 239 -11.48 20.46 -12.70
CA TRP A 239 -10.51 21.38 -12.12
C TRP A 239 -9.24 20.67 -11.64
N ILE A 240 -9.37 19.50 -10.99
CA ILE A 240 -8.24 18.67 -10.54
C ILE A 240 -7.39 18.23 -11.74
N TYR A 241 -8.02 17.77 -12.83
CA TYR A 241 -7.30 17.38 -14.04
C TYR A 241 -6.59 18.56 -14.72
N GLU A 242 -7.25 19.71 -14.86
CA GLU A 242 -6.67 20.92 -15.44
C GLU A 242 -5.49 21.45 -14.62
N THR A 243 -5.61 21.43 -13.28
CA THR A 243 -4.56 21.86 -12.36
C THR A 243 -3.35 20.92 -12.45
N LYS A 244 -3.58 19.60 -12.48
CA LYS A 244 -2.50 18.60 -12.63
C LYS A 244 -1.83 18.68 -14.01
N GLN A 245 -2.57 18.96 -15.09
CA GLN A 245 -1.99 19.21 -16.41
C GLN A 245 -1.13 20.48 -16.45
N LYS A 246 -1.57 21.57 -15.82
CA LYS A 246 -0.78 22.81 -15.70
C LYS A 246 0.50 22.62 -14.87
N GLN A 247 0.48 21.74 -13.87
CA GLN A 247 1.66 21.39 -13.06
C GLN A 247 2.64 20.45 -13.78
N GLN A 248 2.17 19.63 -14.74
CA GLN A 248 3.01 18.71 -15.53
C GLN A 248 3.55 19.33 -16.82
N ALA A 249 3.07 20.50 -17.23
CA ALA A 249 3.68 21.24 -18.34
C ALA A 249 5.06 21.78 -17.88
N PRO A 250 6.18 21.39 -18.52
CA PRO A 250 7.46 22.01 -18.23
C PRO A 250 7.34 23.50 -18.56
N GLN A 251 7.58 24.34 -17.56
CA GLN A 251 7.83 25.77 -17.79
C GLN A 251 9.05 25.87 -18.69
N VAL A 252 8.82 25.99 -20.00
CA VAL A 252 9.85 26.46 -20.92
C VAL A 252 9.96 27.97 -20.66
N PRO A 253 11.08 28.50 -20.14
CA PRO A 253 11.26 29.93 -20.09
C PRO A 253 11.39 30.41 -21.54
N ILE A 254 10.45 31.25 -21.95
CA ILE A 254 10.56 32.02 -23.18
C ILE A 254 11.75 32.97 -22.99
N ASN A 255 12.74 32.83 -23.87
CA ASN A 255 13.98 33.62 -24.03
C ASN A 255 15.15 33.32 -23.08
N ALA A 256 16.11 32.52 -23.57
CA ALA A 256 17.53 32.87 -23.55
C ALA A 256 18.30 31.99 -24.56
N SER A 257 18.80 32.61 -25.62
CA SER A 257 19.81 32.05 -26.52
C SER A 257 21.16 31.97 -25.80
N LYS A 258 21.81 30.78 -25.79
CA LYS A 258 23.29 30.52 -25.79
C LYS A 258 23.64 29.03 -25.49
N PRO A 259 24.88 28.57 -25.76
CA PRO A 259 25.24 27.67 -26.89
C PRO A 259 25.48 26.21 -26.44
N GLN A 260 25.71 25.32 -27.42
CA GLN A 260 26.04 23.91 -27.19
C GLN A 260 27.25 23.72 -26.25
N PRO A 261 27.19 22.76 -25.30
CA PRO A 261 28.31 22.44 -24.42
C PRO A 261 29.39 21.66 -25.19
N THR A 262 30.65 21.94 -24.89
CA THR A 262 31.80 21.24 -25.49
C THR A 262 32.12 19.96 -24.73
N ALA A 263 32.79 19.01 -25.40
CA ALA A 263 33.07 17.66 -24.89
C ALA A 263 33.84 17.61 -23.55
N ALA A 264 34.52 18.69 -23.15
CA ALA A 264 35.23 18.78 -21.88
C ALA A 264 34.28 18.87 -20.65
N GLU A 265 33.09 19.45 -20.78
CA GLU A 265 32.13 19.57 -19.67
C GLU A 265 31.33 18.27 -19.43
N LEU A 266 31.20 17.42 -20.44
CA LEU A 266 30.53 16.12 -20.31
C LEU A 266 31.35 15.10 -19.50
N VAL A 267 32.67 15.26 -19.46
CA VAL A 267 33.58 14.36 -18.72
C VAL A 267 33.72 14.76 -17.25
N ALA A 268 33.50 16.04 -16.90
CA ALA A 268 33.52 16.51 -15.51
C ALA A 268 32.29 16.09 -14.70
N ARG A 269 31.20 15.65 -15.36
CA ARG A 269 29.95 15.23 -14.72
C ARG A 269 29.86 13.74 -14.36
N SER A 270 30.87 12.93 -14.70
CA SER A 270 30.84 11.48 -14.51
C SER A 270 31.61 10.96 -13.29
N GLN A 271 32.20 11.85 -12.48
CA GLN A 271 32.80 11.44 -11.20
C GLN A 271 31.74 11.49 -10.09
N ILE A 272 31.14 10.33 -9.83
CA ILE A 272 30.32 10.08 -8.64
C ILE A 272 31.27 9.88 -7.45
N ASP A 273 31.21 10.81 -6.50
CA ASP A 273 31.98 10.75 -5.25
C ASP A 273 31.26 9.82 -4.25
N PHE A 274 31.85 8.65 -3.98
CA PHE A 274 31.28 7.61 -3.11
C PHE A 274 31.52 7.86 -1.61
N GLY A 275 32.04 9.02 -1.21
CA GLY A 275 32.43 9.31 0.18
C GLY A 275 31.41 10.03 1.07
N ALA A 276 30.28 10.51 0.56
CA ALA A 276 29.41 11.45 1.28
C ALA A 276 28.08 10.87 1.83
N ALA A 277 27.99 9.54 2.03
CA ALA A 277 26.79 8.88 2.54
C ALA A 277 26.93 8.36 3.99
N ALA A 278 27.71 9.05 4.83
CA ALA A 278 27.80 8.78 6.27
C ALA A 278 27.48 10.06 7.05
N GLY A 279 26.23 10.16 7.54
CA GLY A 279 25.87 11.16 8.55
C GLY A 279 24.66 12.02 8.20
N LEU A 280 23.46 11.45 8.34
CA LEU A 280 22.24 12.21 8.69
C LEU A 280 21.15 11.25 9.18
N HIS A 281 21.40 10.67 10.36
CA HIS A 281 20.36 10.05 11.18
C HIS A 281 19.82 11.08 12.17
N GLN A 282 18.55 11.49 12.00
CA GLN A 282 17.59 12.02 13.00
C GLN A 282 16.55 12.86 12.24
N ARG A 283 15.22 12.72 12.37
CA ARG A 283 14.30 12.09 13.33
C ARG A 283 13.02 11.74 12.57
N ASN A 284 12.58 10.48 12.58
CA ASN A 284 11.17 10.16 12.41
C ASN A 284 10.73 9.46 13.70
N SER A 285 9.97 10.18 14.52
CA SER A 285 9.36 9.67 15.73
C SER A 285 8.36 8.57 15.36
N ILE A 286 8.67 7.37 15.82
CA ILE A 286 7.83 6.18 15.78
C ILE A 286 6.54 6.47 16.57
N ILE A 287 5.39 6.41 15.91
CA ILE A 287 4.12 6.22 16.61
C ILE A 287 4.10 4.75 17.05
N LYS A 288 4.37 4.51 18.33
CA LYS A 288 4.02 3.25 18.99
C LYS A 288 2.49 3.17 19.07
N PRO A 289 1.88 1.98 18.95
CA PRO A 289 0.47 1.82 19.29
C PRO A 289 0.31 2.13 20.78
N ALA A 290 -0.37 3.23 21.10
CA ALA A 290 -0.75 3.56 22.46
C ALA A 290 -1.97 2.72 22.86
N GLU A 291 -1.89 2.08 24.03
CA GLU A 291 -3.04 1.49 24.69
C GLU A 291 -4.14 2.55 24.91
N PRO A 292 -5.42 2.21 24.75
CA PRO A 292 -6.49 3.19 24.78
C PRO A 292 -6.72 3.70 26.21
N THR A 293 -6.18 4.88 26.53
CA THR A 293 -6.57 5.62 27.72
C THR A 293 -7.91 6.32 27.49
N LEU A 294 -8.97 5.74 28.04
CA LEU A 294 -10.29 6.35 28.16
C LEU A 294 -10.21 7.67 28.94
N ARG A 295 -10.35 8.80 28.26
CA ARG A 295 -10.66 10.09 28.91
C ARG A 295 -12.08 10.50 28.62
N ARG A 296 -12.87 10.49 29.69
CA ARG A 296 -14.27 10.90 29.76
C ARG A 296 -14.31 12.42 30.01
N ASN A 297 -15.08 13.13 29.20
CA ASN A 297 -15.77 14.42 29.46
C ASN A 297 -16.23 14.96 28.10
N SER A 298 -17.37 15.61 27.89
CA SER A 298 -18.64 15.79 28.58
C SER A 298 -19.56 16.38 27.50
N ASN A 299 -20.81 15.91 27.38
CA ASN A 299 -21.74 16.26 26.30
C ASN A 299 -21.94 17.78 26.11
N PRO A 300 -22.37 18.20 24.91
CA PRO A 300 -23.76 18.63 24.81
C PRO A 300 -24.58 18.06 23.64
N LEU A 301 -25.87 17.89 23.97
CA LEU A 301 -27.11 17.79 23.20
C LEU A 301 -27.11 17.40 21.70
N THR A 302 -27.68 16.21 21.51
CA THR A 302 -28.29 15.59 20.32
C THR A 302 -29.01 16.50 19.33
N MET A 303 -28.70 16.33 18.04
CA MET A 303 -29.73 16.25 17.00
C MET A 303 -29.77 14.81 16.46
N ARG A 304 -30.95 14.20 16.53
CA ARG A 304 -31.24 12.88 15.92
C ARG A 304 -31.27 13.06 14.40
N SER A 305 -30.19 12.69 13.71
CA SER A 305 -30.32 12.20 12.32
C SER A 305 -30.35 10.67 12.38
N GLY A 306 -31.15 10.05 11.51
CA GLY A 306 -31.31 8.60 11.45
C GLY A 306 -29.96 7.93 11.21
N GLY A 307 -29.37 7.39 12.27
CA GLY A 307 -28.14 6.62 12.20
C GLY A 307 -28.39 5.27 11.54
N PHE A 308 -27.47 4.84 10.67
CA PHE A 308 -27.50 3.51 10.07
C PHE A 308 -27.44 2.43 11.15
N SER A 309 -28.15 1.32 10.90
CA SER A 309 -28.04 0.15 11.76
C SER A 309 -26.63 -0.45 11.67
N THR A 310 -26.13 -1.04 12.77
CA THR A 310 -24.89 -1.83 12.78
C THR A 310 -24.87 -2.89 11.67
N ARG A 311 -26.05 -3.42 11.29
CA ARG A 311 -26.21 -4.32 10.14
C ARG A 311 -25.88 -3.66 8.81
N GLU A 312 -26.33 -2.42 8.59
CA GLU A 312 -26.04 -1.69 7.35
C GLU A 312 -24.55 -1.40 7.24
N LEU A 313 -23.89 -0.92 8.30
CA LEU A 313 -22.44 -0.70 8.31
C LEU A 313 -21.66 -2.01 8.08
N SER A 314 -22.10 -3.12 8.67
CA SER A 314 -21.46 -4.42 8.41
C SER A 314 -21.64 -4.90 6.96
N SER A 315 -22.76 -4.56 6.32
CA SER A 315 -23.01 -4.87 4.90
C SER A 315 -22.13 -4.06 3.93
N TRP A 316 -21.48 -3.01 4.41
CA TRP A 316 -20.53 -2.24 3.60
C TRP A 316 -19.18 -2.97 3.49
N LEU A 317 -18.86 -3.79 4.48
CA LEU A 317 -17.57 -4.47 4.63
C LEU A 317 -17.61 -5.96 4.25
N ASN A 318 -18.80 -6.49 3.92
CA ASN A 318 -19.06 -7.88 3.49
C ASN A 318 -19.37 -7.98 1.99
#